data_AF-A0A3S0EZN4-F1
#
_entry.id   AF-A0A3S0EZN4-F1
#
_cell.length_a   1.000
_cell.length_b   1.000
_cell.length_c   1.000
_cell.angle_alpha   90.00
_cell.angle_beta   90.00
_cell.angle_gamma   90.00
#
_symmetry.space_group_name_H-M   'P 1'
#
loop_
_entity.id
_entity.type
_entity.pdbx_description
1 polymer ?
#
loop_
_entity_poly.entity_id
_entity_poly.type
_entity_poly.pdbx_seq_one_letter_code
_entity_poly.pdbx_strand_id
1 'polypeptide(L)'
;MSKKINLAVLAALIVLTIFAVSVANNPTSLAEWQLRTKYLNKVVKLPVPFFPQEHNLSCEIACLRMALNYQGAPVSEQELIKMLPFDATPKKGRTWGDPNKGFVGDIDGEMCVNGYGVYWEPIAQVGRHWRKTEVIEEGTAQDLAANLTAKRPVIIWGHSGAGVSHSTEWETPLGKTISALQDEHARVVTGFAGDQQHPDVFIVLDPVLGELFWNRKELEKNWHSLGNHGVVVYAQ
;
A
#
# COMPACT_ATOMS: atom_id res chain seq x y z
N MET A 1 41.61 44.06 8.32
CA MET A 1 40.74 43.65 7.19
C MET A 1 39.57 42.85 7.73
N SER A 2 38.37 43.44 7.79
CA SER A 2 37.15 42.74 8.21
C SER A 2 36.68 41.81 7.08
N LYS A 3 36.68 40.50 7.32
CA LYS A 3 36.08 39.53 6.38
C LYS A 3 34.56 39.73 6.44
N LYS A 4 34.00 40.39 5.41
CA LYS A 4 32.55 40.43 5.21
C LYS A 4 32.06 39.00 4.99
N ILE A 5 31.38 38.44 5.97
CA ILE A 5 30.68 37.16 5.81
C ILE A 5 29.54 37.41 4.82
N ASN A 6 29.53 36.64 3.74
CA ASN A 6 28.51 36.74 2.71
C ASN A 6 27.14 36.38 3.32
N LEU A 7 26.14 37.24 3.12
CA LEU A 7 24.79 37.05 3.63
C LEU A 7 24.19 35.69 3.20
N ALA A 8 24.57 35.17 2.03
CA ALA A 8 24.19 33.85 1.56
C ALA A 8 24.82 32.70 2.38
N VAL A 9 26.06 32.88 2.85
CA VAL A 9 26.74 31.90 3.72
C VAL A 9 26.12 31.91 5.11
N LEU A 10 25.74 33.09 5.62
CA LEU A 10 25.02 33.21 6.89
C LEU A 10 23.62 32.57 6.80
N ALA A 11 22.90 32.80 5.70
CA ALA A 11 21.60 32.17 5.46
C ALA A 11 21.71 30.63 5.36
N ALA A 12 22.73 30.11 4.65
CA ALA A 12 22.98 28.68 4.56
C ALA A 12 23.32 28.05 5.92
N LEU A 13 24.12 28.73 6.75
CA LEU A 13 24.44 28.30 8.13
C LEU A 13 23.24 28.32 9.06
N ILE A 14 22.34 29.31 8.91
CA ILE A 14 21.07 29.38 9.66
C ILE A 14 20.14 28.23 9.26
N VAL A 15 20.03 27.95 7.96
CA VAL A 15 19.25 26.79 7.46
C VAL A 15 19.84 25.47 7.98
N LEU A 16 21.17 25.32 8.01
CA LEU A 16 21.84 24.13 8.53
C LEU A 16 21.67 23.95 10.05
N THR A 17 21.66 25.04 10.81
CA THR A 17 21.48 24.98 12.28
C THR A 17 20.02 24.74 12.67
N ILE A 18 19.06 25.33 11.95
CA ILE A 18 17.64 24.99 12.08
C ILE A 18 17.40 23.51 11.70
N PHE A 19 18.08 23.02 10.66
CA PHE A 19 18.04 21.61 10.25
C PHE A 19 18.51 20.67 11.37
N ALA A 20 19.65 20.97 12.01
CA ALA A 20 20.18 20.15 13.11
C ALA A 20 19.25 20.12 14.33
N VAL A 21 18.64 21.27 14.69
CA VAL A 21 17.72 21.36 15.83
C VAL A 21 16.37 20.68 15.54
N SER A 22 15.84 20.79 14.32
CA SER A 22 14.60 20.13 13.92
C SER A 22 14.72 18.61 13.90
N VAL A 23 15.83 18.07 13.37
CA VAL A 23 16.06 16.62 13.29
C VAL A 23 16.27 16.01 14.68
N ALA A 24 16.94 16.73 15.58
CA ALA A 24 17.19 16.27 16.95
C ALA A 24 15.90 16.19 17.80
N ASN A 25 14.91 17.05 17.53
CA ASN A 25 13.67 17.12 18.30
C ASN A 25 12.51 16.34 17.68
N ASN A 26 12.59 16.01 16.38
CA ASN A 26 11.63 15.18 15.66
C ASN A 26 12.36 14.47 14.51
N PRO A 27 12.70 13.17 14.63
CA PRO A 27 13.44 12.44 13.61
C PRO A 27 12.53 12.10 12.42
N THR A 28 12.11 13.12 11.67
CA THR A 28 11.47 12.95 10.37
C THR A 28 12.52 12.65 9.31
N SER A 29 12.23 11.69 8.42
CA SER A 29 13.10 11.38 7.27
C SER A 29 13.29 12.62 6.37
N LEU A 30 14.39 12.67 5.60
CA LEU A 30 14.66 13.76 4.65
C LEU A 30 13.49 13.93 3.65
N ALA A 31 12.91 12.83 3.18
CA ALA A 31 11.76 12.84 2.28
C ALA A 31 10.52 13.48 2.93
N GLU A 32 10.21 13.13 4.19
CA GLU A 32 9.10 13.74 4.92
C GLU A 32 9.31 15.23 5.17
N TRP A 33 10.52 15.64 5.53
CA TRP A 33 10.83 17.06 5.71
C TRP A 33 10.66 17.85 4.41
N GLN A 34 11.10 17.30 3.28
CA GLN A 34 10.92 17.89 1.96
C GLN A 34 9.42 18.04 1.61
N LEU A 35 8.62 17.00 1.87
CA LEU A 35 7.17 17.05 1.66
C LEU A 35 6.51 18.11 2.53
N ARG A 36 6.81 18.13 3.84
CA ARG A 36 6.22 19.11 4.78
C ARG A 36 6.55 20.55 4.41
N THR A 37 7.79 20.78 3.97
CA THR A 37 8.24 22.09 3.49
C THR A 37 7.52 22.49 2.21
N LYS A 38 7.46 21.60 1.21
CA LYS A 38 6.81 21.85 -0.09
C LYS A 38 5.30 22.10 0.05
N TYR A 39 4.64 21.36 0.94
CA TYR A 39 3.19 21.37 1.09
C TYR A 39 2.69 22.17 2.31
N LEU A 40 3.53 23.04 2.89
CA LEU A 40 3.17 23.92 4.01
C LEU A 40 2.46 23.17 5.16
N ASN A 41 3.01 22.02 5.57
CA ASN A 41 2.45 21.11 6.58
C ASN A 41 1.10 20.43 6.23
N LYS A 42 0.60 20.52 4.99
CA LYS A 42 -0.53 19.71 4.50
C LYS A 42 -0.08 18.27 4.21
N VAL A 43 0.33 17.55 5.25
CA VAL A 43 0.80 16.16 5.18
C VAL A 43 0.07 15.34 6.25
N VAL A 44 -0.67 14.32 5.80
CA VAL A 44 -1.24 13.27 6.64
C VAL A 44 -0.34 12.05 6.52
N LYS A 45 0.17 11.54 7.63
CA LYS A 45 0.93 10.29 7.68
C LYS A 45 0.47 9.50 8.90
N LEU A 46 -0.04 8.31 8.67
CA LEU A 46 -0.44 7.37 9.71
C LEU A 46 0.80 6.56 10.12
N PRO A 47 1.09 6.42 11.43
CA PRO A 47 2.19 5.59 11.91
C PRO A 47 1.82 4.10 11.86
N VAL A 48 1.56 3.58 10.65
CA VAL A 48 1.28 2.16 10.42
C VAL A 48 2.58 1.37 10.66
N PRO A 49 2.59 0.34 11.51
CA PRO A 49 3.78 -0.46 11.74
C PRO A 49 4.16 -1.22 10.46
N PHE A 50 5.46 -1.29 10.18
CA PHE A 50 5.96 -2.08 9.06
C PHE A 50 6.16 -3.53 9.48
N PHE A 51 5.56 -4.44 8.71
CA PHE A 51 5.82 -5.87 8.78
C PHE A 51 6.12 -6.38 7.37
N PRO A 52 7.32 -6.93 7.10
CA PRO A 52 7.59 -7.54 5.82
C PRO A 52 6.73 -8.79 5.64
N GLN A 53 6.37 -9.11 4.39
CA GLN A 53 5.66 -10.35 4.09
C GLN A 53 6.51 -11.57 4.47
N GLU A 54 5.88 -12.61 5.04
CA GLU A 54 6.54 -13.80 5.56
C GLU A 54 6.64 -14.92 4.50
N HIS A 55 5.79 -14.90 3.47
CA HIS A 55 5.79 -15.83 2.33
C HIS A 55 5.99 -15.10 0.99
N ASN A 56 6.38 -15.83 -0.06
CA ASN A 56 6.69 -15.26 -1.39
C ASN A 56 5.52 -14.48 -2.00
N LEU A 57 4.28 -14.94 -1.81
CA LEU A 57 3.07 -14.36 -2.42
C LEU A 57 2.05 -13.95 -1.35
N SER A 58 2.51 -13.38 -0.22
CA SER A 58 1.64 -13.00 0.91
C SER A 58 1.45 -11.49 1.08
N CYS A 59 1.70 -10.71 0.03
CA CYS A 59 1.69 -9.24 0.08
C CYS A 59 0.35 -8.67 0.62
N GLU A 60 -0.78 -9.27 0.27
CA GLU A 60 -2.12 -8.86 0.67
C GLU A 60 -2.36 -9.09 2.17
N ILE A 61 -1.86 -10.22 2.69
CA ILE A 61 -1.99 -10.57 4.10
C ILE A 61 -1.03 -9.73 4.95
N ALA A 62 0.20 -9.52 4.49
CA ALA A 62 1.13 -8.60 5.13
C ALA A 62 0.54 -7.18 5.22
N CYS A 63 -0.10 -6.71 4.16
CA CYS A 63 -0.84 -5.44 4.16
C CYS A 63 -2.00 -5.42 5.16
N LEU A 64 -2.80 -6.49 5.21
CA LEU A 64 -3.89 -6.62 6.17
C LEU A 64 -3.38 -6.62 7.62
N ARG A 65 -2.29 -7.33 7.88
CA ARG A 65 -1.60 -7.34 9.19
C ARG A 65 -1.21 -5.93 9.60
N MET A 66 -0.53 -5.19 8.73
CA MET A 66 -0.11 -3.80 9.00
C MET A 66 -1.32 -2.90 9.32
N ALA A 67 -2.38 -2.98 8.51
CA ALA A 67 -3.60 -2.19 8.70
C ALA A 67 -4.35 -2.54 10.00
N LEU A 68 -4.50 -3.83 10.33
CA LEU A 68 -5.16 -4.29 11.57
C LEU A 68 -4.37 -3.90 12.81
N ASN A 69 -3.04 -4.07 12.80
CA ASN A 69 -2.18 -3.69 13.92
C ASN A 69 -2.24 -2.18 14.17
N TYR A 70 -2.27 -1.37 13.11
CA TYR A 70 -2.50 0.07 13.23
C TYR A 70 -3.85 0.40 13.89
N GLN A 71 -4.92 -0.34 13.56
CA GLN A 71 -6.25 -0.17 14.16
C GLN A 71 -6.41 -0.86 15.54
N GLY A 72 -5.30 -1.16 16.20
CA GLY A 72 -5.27 -1.72 17.56
C GLY A 72 -5.72 -3.19 17.64
N ALA A 73 -5.70 -3.92 16.53
CA ALA A 73 -5.92 -5.36 16.48
C ALA A 73 -4.58 -6.05 16.21
N PRO A 74 -3.76 -6.33 17.24
CA PRO A 74 -2.49 -7.01 17.05
C PRO A 74 -2.75 -8.45 16.60
N VAL A 75 -2.31 -8.75 15.38
CA VAL A 75 -2.43 -10.06 14.72
C VAL A 75 -1.13 -10.41 14.01
N SER A 76 -0.81 -11.70 13.96
CA SER A 76 0.29 -12.24 13.15
C SER A 76 -0.16 -12.58 11.73
N GLU A 77 0.79 -12.65 10.81
CA GLU A 77 0.52 -13.08 9.42
C GLU A 77 -0.01 -14.52 9.38
N GLN A 78 0.57 -15.40 10.20
CA GLN A 78 0.13 -16.80 10.33
C GLN A 78 -1.33 -16.92 10.78
N GLU A 79 -1.80 -16.08 11.71
CA GLU A 79 -3.21 -16.07 12.14
C GLU A 79 -4.15 -15.67 11.00
N LEU A 80 -3.75 -14.69 10.19
CA LEU A 80 -4.54 -14.24 9.04
C LEU A 80 -4.56 -15.31 7.93
N ILE A 81 -3.42 -15.94 7.61
CA ILE A 81 -3.34 -17.02 6.62
C ILE A 81 -4.24 -18.21 7.00
N LYS A 82 -4.32 -18.57 8.30
CA LYS A 82 -5.21 -19.64 8.77
C LYS A 82 -6.70 -19.37 8.50
N MET A 83 -7.07 -18.09 8.39
CA MET A 83 -8.44 -17.65 8.12
C MET A 83 -8.69 -17.36 6.63
N LEU A 84 -7.63 -17.23 5.84
CA LEU A 84 -7.70 -16.94 4.41
C LEU A 84 -8.31 -18.13 3.67
N PRO A 85 -9.42 -17.95 2.94
CA PRO A 85 -9.88 -18.99 2.02
C PRO A 85 -8.85 -19.21 0.91
N PHE A 86 -8.60 -20.47 0.55
CA PHE A 86 -7.80 -20.87 -0.60
C PHE A 86 -8.70 -21.44 -1.69
N ASP A 87 -8.46 -21.05 -2.94
CA ASP A 87 -9.04 -21.72 -4.10
C ASP A 87 -8.16 -22.89 -4.52
N ALA A 88 -8.65 -24.11 -4.23
CA ALA A 88 -7.93 -25.36 -4.50
C ALA A 88 -7.97 -25.80 -5.99
N THR A 89 -8.50 -24.97 -6.90
CA THR A 89 -8.55 -25.31 -8.32
C THR A 89 -7.12 -25.45 -8.89
N PRO A 90 -6.72 -26.63 -9.37
CA PRO A 90 -5.39 -26.80 -9.94
C PRO A 90 -5.28 -26.10 -11.28
N LYS A 91 -4.11 -25.52 -11.56
CA LYS A 91 -3.82 -24.89 -12.85
C LYS A 91 -3.74 -25.94 -13.97
N LYS A 92 -4.55 -25.79 -15.01
CA LYS A 92 -4.60 -26.66 -16.20
C LYS A 92 -4.68 -25.83 -17.46
N GLY A 93 -3.56 -25.63 -18.14
CA GLY A 93 -3.49 -24.75 -19.30
C GLY A 93 -3.93 -23.32 -18.94
N ARG A 94 -4.99 -22.84 -19.59
CA ARG A 94 -5.63 -21.53 -19.29
C ARG A 94 -6.77 -21.62 -18.27
N THR A 95 -6.90 -22.71 -17.52
CA THR A 95 -7.90 -22.85 -16.46
C THR A 95 -7.25 -22.83 -15.08
N TRP A 96 -7.72 -21.97 -14.17
CA TRP A 96 -7.22 -21.87 -12.79
C TRP A 96 -8.27 -21.31 -11.81
N GLY A 97 -7.87 -21.01 -10.57
CA GLY A 97 -8.76 -20.57 -9.48
C GLY A 97 -9.24 -19.11 -9.62
N ASP A 98 -10.20 -18.70 -8.79
CA ASP A 98 -10.75 -17.34 -8.77
C ASP A 98 -10.20 -16.54 -7.57
N PRO A 99 -9.35 -15.53 -7.78
CA PRO A 99 -8.79 -14.71 -6.69
C PRO A 99 -9.86 -13.92 -5.93
N ASN A 100 -11.07 -13.75 -6.49
CA ASN A 100 -12.21 -13.15 -5.77
C ASN A 100 -12.87 -14.12 -4.78
N LYS A 101 -12.53 -15.41 -4.80
CA LYS A 101 -13.08 -16.43 -3.88
C LYS A 101 -12.08 -16.85 -2.81
N GLY A 102 -10.79 -16.79 -3.12
CA GLY A 102 -9.72 -17.14 -2.19
C GLY A 102 -8.35 -17.07 -2.86
N PHE A 103 -7.32 -17.34 -2.07
CA PHE A 103 -5.94 -17.39 -2.55
C PHE A 103 -5.76 -18.48 -3.59
N VAL A 104 -5.23 -18.11 -4.76
CA VAL A 104 -5.05 -19.02 -5.89
C VAL A 104 -3.64 -19.56 -5.92
N GLY A 105 -3.50 -20.87 -5.73
CA GLY A 105 -2.22 -21.59 -5.83
C GLY A 105 -1.42 -21.64 -4.52
N ASP A 106 -0.11 -21.81 -4.64
CA ASP A 106 0.82 -21.94 -3.52
C ASP A 106 1.33 -20.57 -3.04
N ILE A 107 1.16 -20.25 -1.75
CA ILE A 107 1.59 -18.97 -1.16
C ILE A 107 3.12 -18.81 -1.12
N ASP A 108 3.85 -19.94 -1.14
CA ASP A 108 5.30 -19.98 -1.26
C ASP A 108 5.78 -20.18 -2.70
N GLY A 109 4.83 -20.19 -3.64
CA GLY A 109 5.08 -20.41 -5.05
C GLY A 109 5.70 -19.22 -5.80
N GLU A 110 5.78 -19.39 -7.10
CA GLU A 110 6.14 -18.37 -8.08
C GLU A 110 4.87 -17.84 -8.75
N MET A 111 4.76 -16.50 -8.76
CA MET A 111 3.63 -15.75 -9.31
C MET A 111 3.32 -16.19 -10.74
N CYS A 112 2.05 -16.49 -11.01
CA CYS A 112 1.56 -16.97 -12.29
C CYS A 112 2.17 -18.30 -12.79
N VAL A 113 2.96 -19.03 -12.00
CA VAL A 113 3.45 -20.38 -12.32
C VAL A 113 2.65 -21.41 -11.54
N ASN A 114 2.79 -21.43 -10.21
CA ASN A 114 2.10 -22.33 -9.29
C ASN A 114 1.40 -21.58 -8.13
N GLY A 115 1.63 -20.27 -7.99
CA GLY A 115 0.92 -19.38 -7.06
C GLY A 115 0.52 -18.08 -7.75
N TYR A 116 -0.49 -17.40 -7.23
CA TYR A 116 -0.92 -16.09 -7.72
C TYR A 116 -1.09 -15.13 -6.56
N GLY A 117 -2.23 -15.16 -5.90
CA GLY A 117 -2.63 -14.13 -4.96
C GLY A 117 -4.12 -14.23 -4.68
N VAL A 118 -4.64 -13.19 -4.06
CA VAL A 118 -6.03 -13.06 -3.65
C VAL A 118 -6.50 -11.62 -3.79
N TYR A 119 -7.75 -11.43 -4.21
CA TYR A 119 -8.32 -10.11 -4.38
C TYR A 119 -9.00 -9.58 -3.10
N TRP A 120 -9.48 -8.36 -3.20
CA TRP A 120 -9.97 -7.52 -2.11
C TRP A 120 -11.06 -8.15 -1.25
N GLU A 121 -12.02 -8.89 -1.82
CA GLU A 121 -13.18 -9.37 -1.04
C GLU A 121 -12.81 -10.47 -0.02
N PRO A 122 -12.06 -11.54 -0.37
CA PRO A 122 -11.55 -12.46 0.63
C PRO A 122 -10.68 -11.80 1.71
N ILE A 123 -9.85 -10.81 1.35
CA ILE A 123 -9.04 -10.05 2.31
C ILE A 123 -9.91 -9.24 3.27
N ALA A 124 -10.95 -8.59 2.75
CA ALA A 124 -11.92 -7.88 3.58
C ALA A 124 -12.66 -8.83 4.52
N GLN A 125 -13.04 -10.03 4.06
CA GLN A 125 -13.67 -11.06 4.88
C GLN A 125 -12.77 -11.49 6.05
N VAL A 126 -11.48 -11.72 5.80
CA VAL A 126 -10.51 -12.00 6.86
C VAL A 126 -10.45 -10.82 7.84
N GLY A 127 -10.33 -9.58 7.37
CA GLY A 127 -10.26 -8.39 8.21
C GLY A 127 -11.49 -8.20 9.12
N ARG A 128 -12.68 -8.57 8.64
CA ARG A 128 -13.97 -8.50 9.39
C ARG A 128 -13.98 -9.32 10.68
N HIS A 129 -13.09 -10.31 10.84
CA HIS A 129 -12.97 -11.05 12.10
C HIS A 129 -12.42 -10.22 13.26
N TRP A 130 -11.72 -9.12 12.99
CA TRP A 130 -11.10 -8.27 14.03
C TRP A 130 -11.66 -6.85 14.05
N ARG A 131 -11.95 -6.29 12.88
CA ARG A 131 -12.41 -4.90 12.73
C ARG A 131 -13.42 -4.79 11.62
N LYS A 132 -14.30 -3.80 11.71
CA LYS A 132 -15.10 -3.39 10.54
C LYS A 132 -14.13 -3.16 9.37
N THR A 133 -14.39 -3.86 8.27
CA THR A 133 -13.52 -3.85 7.09
C THR A 133 -14.40 -3.86 5.84
N GLU A 134 -14.16 -2.90 4.94
CA GLU A 134 -14.96 -2.67 3.74
C GLU A 134 -14.09 -2.65 2.49
N VAL A 135 -14.68 -3.05 1.37
CA VAL A 135 -14.07 -2.94 0.04
C VAL A 135 -14.40 -1.56 -0.53
N ILE A 136 -13.42 -0.94 -1.17
CA ILE A 136 -13.60 0.16 -2.10
C ILE A 136 -13.62 -0.44 -3.51
N GLU A 137 -14.65 -0.14 -4.28
CA GLU A 137 -14.74 -0.47 -5.70
C GLU A 137 -14.54 0.81 -6.51
N GLU A 138 -13.70 0.75 -7.54
CA GLU A 138 -13.44 1.87 -8.45
C GLU A 138 -13.08 3.19 -7.75
N GLY A 139 -12.26 3.12 -6.70
CA GLY A 139 -11.96 4.25 -5.85
C GLY A 139 -11.17 5.37 -6.53
N THR A 140 -11.16 6.54 -5.90
CA THR A 140 -10.44 7.73 -6.34
C THR A 140 -9.31 8.12 -5.37
N ALA A 141 -8.36 8.93 -5.85
CA ALA A 141 -7.34 9.52 -5.00
C ALA A 141 -7.94 10.31 -3.81
N GLN A 142 -9.11 10.93 -4.02
CA GLN A 142 -9.84 11.64 -2.98
C GLN A 142 -10.45 10.68 -1.94
N ASP A 143 -10.90 9.49 -2.34
CA ASP A 143 -11.37 8.46 -1.40
C ASP A 143 -10.22 7.96 -0.51
N LEU A 144 -9.03 7.78 -1.09
CA LEU A 144 -7.82 7.46 -0.32
C LEU A 144 -7.50 8.57 0.68
N ALA A 145 -7.44 9.83 0.21
CA ALA A 145 -7.15 10.97 1.07
C ALA A 145 -8.19 11.13 2.20
N ALA A 146 -9.48 10.93 1.91
CA ALA A 146 -10.55 10.99 2.90
C ALA A 146 -10.43 9.91 3.98
N ASN A 147 -10.09 8.67 3.58
CA ASN A 147 -9.82 7.59 4.53
C ASN A 147 -8.60 7.89 5.41
N LEU A 148 -7.53 8.41 4.83
CA LEU A 148 -6.32 8.77 5.55
C LEU A 148 -6.55 9.90 6.55
N THR A 149 -7.31 10.95 6.17
CA THR A 149 -7.74 12.00 7.11
C THR A 149 -8.56 11.42 8.26
N ALA A 150 -9.38 10.41 7.97
CA ALA A 150 -10.16 9.68 8.98
C ALA A 150 -9.33 8.64 9.77
N LYS A 151 -7.99 8.61 9.62
CA LYS A 151 -7.09 7.63 10.25
C LYS A 151 -7.43 6.19 9.88
N ARG A 152 -7.76 5.94 8.62
CA ARG A 152 -8.03 4.61 8.07
C ARG A 152 -7.01 4.32 6.97
N PRO A 153 -6.04 3.41 7.20
CA PRO A 153 -5.14 2.96 6.14
C PRO A 153 -5.94 2.17 5.11
N VAL A 154 -5.50 2.24 3.86
CA VAL A 154 -6.19 1.58 2.73
C VAL A 154 -5.22 0.64 2.03
N ILE A 155 -5.57 -0.63 1.94
CA ILE A 155 -4.85 -1.61 1.13
C ILE A 155 -5.28 -1.42 -0.32
N ILE A 156 -4.34 -1.38 -1.25
CA ILE A 156 -4.59 -1.25 -2.70
C ILE A 156 -3.86 -2.34 -3.48
N TRP A 157 -4.42 -2.69 -4.63
CA TRP A 157 -3.85 -3.67 -5.57
C TRP A 157 -3.30 -2.97 -6.80
N GLY A 158 -2.23 -3.52 -7.35
CA GLY A 158 -1.65 -3.05 -8.60
C GLY A 158 -0.52 -3.96 -9.01
N HIS A 159 0.62 -3.39 -9.41
CA HIS A 159 1.77 -4.15 -9.88
C HIS A 159 3.07 -3.76 -9.18
N SER A 160 4.02 -4.69 -9.07
CA SER A 160 5.27 -4.52 -8.29
C SER A 160 6.30 -3.58 -8.93
N GLY A 161 6.28 -3.39 -10.26
CA GLY A 161 7.28 -2.60 -10.99
C GLY A 161 6.96 -1.12 -11.27
N ALA A 162 7.98 -0.35 -11.70
CA ALA A 162 7.83 1.01 -12.28
C ALA A 162 7.49 0.99 -13.79
N GLY A 163 7.46 -0.20 -14.40
CA GLY A 163 7.24 -0.43 -15.82
C GLY A 163 5.77 -0.60 -16.23
N VAL A 164 5.54 -1.16 -17.41
CA VAL A 164 4.22 -1.62 -17.85
C VAL A 164 4.03 -3.02 -17.29
N SER A 165 2.94 -3.26 -16.54
CA SER A 165 2.58 -4.60 -16.09
C SER A 165 2.13 -5.46 -17.28
N HIS A 166 2.45 -6.74 -17.23
CA HIS A 166 1.98 -7.72 -18.21
C HIS A 166 0.67 -8.33 -17.73
N SER A 167 -0.43 -7.91 -18.34
CA SER A 167 -1.74 -8.54 -18.13
C SER A 167 -1.73 -9.98 -18.61
N THR A 168 -2.34 -10.86 -17.84
CA THR A 168 -2.59 -12.25 -18.19
C THR A 168 -4.06 -12.60 -17.90
N GLU A 169 -4.56 -13.63 -18.56
CA GLU A 169 -5.94 -14.06 -18.39
C GLU A 169 -6.06 -15.58 -18.38
N TRP A 170 -6.88 -16.07 -17.45
CA TRP A 170 -7.31 -17.47 -17.41
C TRP A 170 -8.82 -17.54 -17.18
N GLU A 171 -9.38 -18.73 -17.35
CA GLU A 171 -10.77 -19.01 -17.06
C GLU A 171 -10.88 -19.86 -15.79
N THR A 172 -11.92 -19.61 -15.00
CA THR A 172 -12.31 -20.57 -13.95
C THR A 172 -12.93 -21.82 -14.60
N PRO A 173 -13.06 -22.95 -13.89
CA PRO A 173 -13.76 -24.13 -14.41
C PRO A 173 -15.22 -23.87 -14.84
N LEU A 174 -15.83 -22.78 -14.35
CA LEU A 174 -17.18 -22.35 -14.69
C LEU A 174 -17.23 -21.32 -15.83
N GLY A 175 -16.10 -21.02 -16.49
CA GLY A 175 -16.02 -20.13 -17.64
C GLY A 175 -15.95 -18.63 -17.31
N LYS A 176 -15.85 -18.24 -16.03
CA LYS A 176 -15.54 -16.84 -15.67
C LYS A 176 -14.11 -16.51 -16.10
N THR A 177 -13.94 -15.49 -16.94
CA THR A 177 -12.62 -14.92 -17.26
C THR A 177 -12.08 -14.14 -16.07
N ILE A 178 -10.85 -14.43 -15.68
CA ILE A 178 -10.08 -13.69 -14.69
C ILE A 178 -9.05 -12.85 -15.42
N SER A 179 -9.13 -11.53 -15.27
CA SER A 179 -8.05 -10.60 -15.62
C SER A 179 -7.09 -10.53 -14.44
N ALA A 180 -5.80 -10.72 -14.72
CA ALA A 180 -4.76 -10.78 -13.71
C ALA A 180 -3.48 -10.09 -14.21
N LEU A 181 -2.56 -9.81 -13.29
CA LEU A 181 -1.25 -9.24 -13.58
C LEU A 181 -0.16 -10.25 -13.25
N GLN A 182 0.83 -10.41 -14.14
CA GLN A 182 1.95 -11.32 -13.89
C GLN A 182 2.85 -10.88 -12.72
N ASP A 183 2.76 -9.61 -12.35
CA ASP A 183 3.49 -8.98 -11.27
C ASP A 183 2.53 -8.29 -10.30
N GLU A 184 1.36 -8.89 -10.07
CA GLU A 184 0.37 -8.46 -9.08
C GLU A 184 1.05 -8.16 -7.73
N HIS A 185 0.62 -7.10 -7.06
CA HIS A 185 1.14 -6.73 -5.76
C HIS A 185 0.14 -5.87 -4.96
N ALA A 186 0.09 -6.09 -3.66
CA ALA A 186 -0.67 -5.28 -2.72
C ALA A 186 0.23 -4.41 -1.83
N ARG A 187 -0.27 -3.21 -1.50
CA ARG A 187 0.42 -2.23 -0.66
C ARG A 187 -0.56 -1.50 0.24
N VAL A 188 -0.09 -0.88 1.32
CA VAL A 188 -0.92 -0.04 2.19
C VAL A 188 -0.65 1.43 1.89
N VAL A 189 -1.67 2.20 1.53
CA VAL A 189 -1.60 3.67 1.52
C VAL A 189 -1.72 4.14 2.96
N THR A 190 -0.69 4.84 3.44
CA THR A 190 -0.54 5.26 4.85
C THR A 190 -0.52 6.78 5.01
N GLY A 191 -0.50 7.53 3.92
CA GLY A 191 -0.49 8.98 4.00
C GLY A 191 -0.59 9.68 2.65
N PHE A 192 -0.73 10.99 2.69
CA PHE A 192 -0.68 11.85 1.53
C PHE A 192 -0.12 13.23 1.88
N ALA A 193 0.38 13.94 0.87
CA ALA A 193 0.73 15.34 0.93
C ALA A 193 -0.04 16.12 -0.15
N GLY A 194 -0.49 17.32 0.19
CA GLY A 194 -1.39 18.13 -0.63
C GLY A 194 -2.72 18.37 0.07
N ASP A 195 -3.69 18.91 -0.67
CA ASP A 195 -5.05 19.12 -0.14
C ASP A 195 -5.84 17.80 -0.19
N GLN A 196 -6.78 17.56 0.71
CA GLN A 196 -7.59 16.31 0.66
C GLN A 196 -8.36 16.21 -0.67
N GLN A 197 -8.79 17.34 -1.24
CA GLN A 197 -9.47 17.37 -2.54
C GLN A 197 -8.50 17.23 -3.73
N HIS A 198 -7.22 17.55 -3.50
CA HIS A 198 -6.15 17.53 -4.49
C HIS A 198 -4.86 16.96 -3.88
N PRO A 199 -4.83 15.64 -3.57
CA PRO A 199 -3.63 15.00 -3.04
C PRO A 199 -2.60 14.90 -4.18
N ASP A 200 -1.38 15.34 -3.92
CA ASP A 200 -0.31 15.40 -4.92
C ASP A 200 0.65 14.21 -4.82
N VAL A 201 0.91 13.76 -3.59
CA VAL A 201 1.80 12.65 -3.26
C VAL A 201 1.11 11.73 -2.28
N PHE A 202 1.27 10.42 -2.47
CA PHE A 202 0.86 9.38 -1.53
C PHE A 202 2.08 8.73 -0.90
N ILE A 203 1.95 8.41 0.38
CA ILE A 203 2.89 7.61 1.15
C ILE A 203 2.35 6.18 1.16
N VAL A 204 3.14 5.25 0.64
CA VAL A 204 2.75 3.86 0.42
C VAL A 204 3.73 2.97 1.17
N LEU A 205 3.21 2.06 1.97
CA LEU A 205 3.97 1.06 2.70
C LEU A 205 3.88 -0.27 1.94
N ASP A 206 4.98 -0.63 1.30
CA ASP A 206 5.14 -1.83 0.50
C ASP A 206 5.70 -2.96 1.39
N PRO A 207 5.07 -4.14 1.44
CA PRO A 207 5.50 -5.24 2.31
C PRO A 207 6.85 -5.86 1.92
N VAL A 208 7.41 -5.53 0.75
CA VAL A 208 8.74 -5.95 0.29
C VAL A 208 9.75 -4.81 0.42
N LEU A 209 9.38 -3.62 -0.02
CA LEU A 209 10.31 -2.49 -0.17
C LEU A 209 10.31 -1.50 1.01
N GLY A 210 9.32 -1.58 1.90
CA GLY A 210 9.10 -0.59 2.94
C GLY A 210 8.43 0.68 2.42
N GLU A 211 8.81 1.84 2.95
CA GLU A 211 8.13 3.09 2.61
C GLU A 211 8.52 3.63 1.23
N LEU A 212 7.50 3.96 0.44
CA LEU A 212 7.58 4.54 -0.89
C LEU A 212 6.76 5.83 -0.96
N PHE A 213 7.13 6.69 -1.92
CA PHE A 213 6.42 7.93 -2.22
C PHE A 213 6.07 7.96 -3.70
N TRP A 214 4.79 8.09 -4.01
CA TRP A 214 4.30 8.17 -5.38
C TRP A 214 3.55 9.48 -5.60
N ASN A 215 3.80 10.14 -6.72
CA ASN A 215 2.88 11.20 -7.12
C ASN A 215 1.50 10.62 -7.48
N ARG A 216 0.46 11.46 -7.47
CA ARG A 216 -0.91 11.05 -7.77
C ARG A 216 -1.03 10.24 -9.07
N LYS A 217 -0.35 10.67 -10.13
CA LYS A 217 -0.40 10.02 -11.45
C LYS A 217 0.22 8.62 -11.42
N GLU A 218 1.33 8.44 -10.71
CA GLU A 218 1.96 7.13 -10.52
C GLU A 218 1.03 6.18 -9.76
N LEU A 219 0.46 6.65 -8.65
CA LEU A 219 -0.49 5.86 -7.85
C LEU A 219 -1.73 5.48 -8.67
N GLU A 220 -2.39 6.44 -9.32
CA GLU A 220 -3.61 6.18 -10.09
C GLU A 220 -3.33 5.24 -11.27
N LYS A 221 -2.18 5.39 -11.95
CA LYS A 221 -1.80 4.48 -13.04
C LYS A 221 -1.60 3.04 -12.54
N ASN A 222 -0.90 2.86 -11.42
CA ASN A 222 -0.64 1.54 -10.85
C ASN A 222 -1.94 0.91 -10.33
N TRP A 223 -2.73 1.66 -9.56
CA TRP A 223 -3.98 1.19 -8.96
C TRP A 223 -5.05 0.83 -10.01
N HIS A 224 -5.09 1.56 -11.12
CA HIS A 224 -6.03 1.31 -12.21
C HIS A 224 -5.81 -0.03 -12.92
N SER A 225 -4.60 -0.59 -12.85
CA SER A 225 -4.29 -1.88 -13.47
C SER A 225 -5.12 -3.04 -12.93
N LEU A 226 -5.67 -2.91 -11.72
CA LEU A 226 -6.64 -3.82 -11.11
C LEU A 226 -7.90 -3.07 -10.64
N GLY A 227 -8.40 -2.14 -11.47
CA GLY A 227 -9.74 -1.58 -11.31
C GLY A 227 -9.93 -0.61 -10.15
N ASN A 228 -8.86 -0.05 -9.57
CA ASN A 228 -8.93 0.86 -8.42
C ASN A 228 -9.65 0.24 -7.20
N HIS A 229 -9.48 -1.05 -6.97
CA HIS A 229 -10.05 -1.71 -5.79
C HIS A 229 -9.17 -1.55 -4.56
N GLY A 230 -9.79 -1.42 -3.39
CA GLY A 230 -9.08 -1.32 -2.13
C GLY A 230 -9.81 -1.96 -0.97
N VAL A 231 -9.12 -2.09 0.17
CA VAL A 231 -9.70 -2.58 1.42
C VAL A 231 -9.36 -1.59 2.54
N VAL A 232 -10.38 -1.13 3.24
CA VAL A 232 -10.25 -0.20 4.36
C VAL A 232 -10.51 -0.92 5.67
N VAL A 233 -9.58 -0.79 6.61
CA VAL A 233 -9.74 -1.28 7.98
C VAL A 233 -10.09 -0.11 8.89
N TYR A 234 -11.20 -0.22 9.61
CA TYR A 234 -11.70 0.82 10.51
C TYR A 234 -11.16 0.63 11.94
N ALA A 235 -11.13 1.72 12.69
CA ALA A 235 -10.94 1.68 14.15
C ALA A 235 -12.15 1.00 14.83
N GLN A 236 -12.03 0.76 16.15
CA GLN A 236 -13.14 0.26 16.98
C GLN A 236 -14.34 1.22 16.99
#